data_AF-A0ABD3SXD5-F1
#
_entry.id   AF-A0ABD3SXD5-F1
#
_cell.length_a   1.000
_cell.length_b   1.000
_cell.length_c   1.000
_cell.angle_alpha   90.00
_cell.angle_beta   90.00
_cell.angle_gamma   90.00
#
_symmetry.space_group_name_H-M   'P 1'
#
loop_
_entity.id
_entity.type
_entity.pdbx_description
1 polymer ?
#
loop_
_entity_poly.entity_id
_entity_poly.type
_entity_poly.pdbx_seq_one_letter_code
_entity_poly.pdbx_strand_id
1 'polypeptide(L)'
;MGFDHHCPAFGNCIGQNNHAFFMVLLVGFLISEVSYVTFAFQFNGKSQTLSEIGEKVNISRSLVLSTMSFSLIQVLWQVIFIMWHVHCACFNIKTDEWINWRKYPEFQIKIIPQAGQHETATRFINPYNKGVLRNLKEFLTAKG
;
A
#
# COMPACT_ATOMS: atom_id res chain seq x y z
N MET A 1 -0.54 17.49 -12.64
CA MET A 1 -1.31 16.38 -13.24
C MET A 1 -0.55 15.10 -12.95
N GLY A 2 -1.20 14.09 -12.36
CA GLY A 2 -0.51 12.84 -11.96
C GLY A 2 -1.28 12.06 -10.89
N PHE A 3 -2.58 11.88 -11.10
CA PHE A 3 -3.50 11.21 -10.17
C PHE A 3 -3.15 9.72 -10.03
N ASP A 4 -3.09 9.22 -8.79
CA ASP A 4 -2.88 7.80 -8.49
C ASP A 4 -4.18 7.13 -8.03
N HIS A 5 -4.80 7.66 -6.98
CA HIS A 5 -6.11 7.23 -6.48
C HIS A 5 -6.67 8.25 -5.48
N HIS A 6 -7.97 8.17 -5.18
CA HIS A 6 -8.52 8.84 -3.99
C HIS A 6 -8.38 7.90 -2.79
N CYS A 7 -7.78 8.37 -1.69
CA CYS A 7 -7.63 7.57 -0.48
C CYS A 7 -8.56 8.10 0.62
N PRO A 8 -9.68 7.41 0.91
CA PRO A 8 -10.63 7.85 1.94
C PRO A 8 -10.01 7.92 3.34
N ALA A 9 -9.05 7.05 3.65
CA ALA A 9 -8.36 7.03 4.94
C ALA A 9 -7.58 8.34 5.22
N PHE A 10 -7.11 9.01 4.17
CA PHE A 10 -6.45 10.31 4.27
C PHE A 10 -7.37 11.48 3.90
N GLY A 11 -8.62 11.20 3.50
CA GLY A 11 -9.56 12.21 3.01
C GLY A 11 -9.02 13.04 1.84
N ASN A 12 -8.09 12.49 1.04
CA ASN A 12 -7.36 13.23 0.03
C ASN A 12 -7.03 12.37 -1.20
N CYS A 13 -6.78 13.03 -2.33
CA CYS A 13 -6.24 12.38 -3.52
C CYS A 13 -4.73 12.16 -3.36
N ILE A 14 -4.28 10.97 -3.74
CA ILE A 14 -2.87 10.62 -3.85
C ILE A 14 -2.46 10.78 -5.31
N GLY A 15 -1.29 11.34 -5.53
CA GLY A 15 -0.74 11.57 -6.86
C GLY A 15 0.69 12.09 -6.78
N GLN A 16 1.23 12.52 -7.91
CA GLN A 16 2.65 12.85 -8.08
C GLN A 16 3.23 13.76 -6.98
N ASN A 17 2.46 14.70 -6.46
CA ASN A 17 2.93 15.72 -5.52
C ASN A 17 3.01 15.23 -4.07
N ASN A 18 2.30 14.16 -3.72
CA ASN A 18 2.23 13.65 -2.34
C ASN A 18 2.46 12.13 -2.24
N HIS A 19 2.71 11.43 -3.35
CA HIS A 19 2.86 9.97 -3.36
C HIS A 19 4.03 9.49 -2.49
N ALA A 20 5.18 10.15 -2.58
CA ALA A 20 6.34 9.82 -1.74
C ALA A 20 6.05 10.04 -0.25
N PHE A 21 5.39 11.14 0.09
CA PHE A 21 4.98 11.42 1.47
C PHE A 21 3.97 10.38 1.98
N PHE A 22 2.99 10.01 1.14
CA PHE A 22 2.05 8.93 1.43
C PHE A 22 2.76 7.60 1.71
N MET A 23 3.78 7.25 0.92
CA MET A 23 4.60 6.06 1.18
C MET A 23 5.32 6.10 2.53
N VAL A 24 5.89 7.25 2.89
CA VAL A 24 6.53 7.44 4.20
C VAL A 24 5.52 7.26 5.34
N LEU A 25 4.31 7.81 5.19
CA LEU A 25 3.25 7.62 6.18
C LEU A 25 2.84 6.15 6.31
N LEU A 26 2.66 5.43 5.21
CA LEU A 26 2.34 4.00 5.24
C LEU A 26 3.43 3.18 5.94
N VAL A 27 4.70 3.47 5.69
CA VAL A 27 5.81 2.80 6.40
C VAL A 27 5.82 3.17 7.89
N GLY A 28 5.57 4.44 8.23
CA GLY A 28 5.47 4.89 9.62
C GLY A 28 4.34 4.23 10.39
N PHE A 29 3.16 4.07 9.77
CA PHE A 29 2.04 3.33 10.34
C PHE A 29 2.40 1.86 10.57
N LEU A 30 2.99 1.18 9.58
CA LEU A 30 3.43 -0.20 9.72
C LEU A 30 4.42 -0.38 10.90
N ILE A 31 5.40 0.52 11.03
CA ILE A 31 6.35 0.50 12.15
C ILE A 31 5.62 0.70 13.49
N SER A 32 4.67 1.61 13.55
CA SER A 32 3.89 1.91 14.76
C SER A 32 3.05 0.71 15.19
N GLU A 33 2.38 0.04 14.25
CA GLU A 33 1.56 -1.14 14.52
C GLU A 33 2.40 -2.34 14.96
N VAL A 34 3.51 -2.62 14.27
CA VAL A 34 4.43 -3.71 14.67
C VAL A 34 5.03 -3.45 16.05
N SER A 35 5.38 -2.19 16.34
CA SER A 35 5.85 -1.78 17.66
C SER A 35 4.77 -2.01 18.72
N TYR A 36 3.54 -1.58 18.45
CA TYR A 36 2.41 -1.77 19.36
C TYR A 36 2.16 -3.25 19.64
N VAL A 37 2.12 -4.10 18.61
CA VAL A 37 1.95 -5.55 18.75
C VAL A 37 3.05 -6.14 19.63
N THR A 38 4.30 -5.75 19.41
CA THR A 38 5.44 -6.22 20.21
C THR A 38 5.29 -5.84 21.69
N PHE A 39 4.94 -4.59 21.99
CA PHE A 39 4.72 -4.13 23.36
C PHE A 39 3.48 -4.78 24.01
N ALA A 40 2.40 -4.99 23.25
CA ALA A 40 1.20 -5.66 23.71
C ALA A 40 1.47 -7.12 24.09
N PHE A 41 2.28 -7.84 23.32
CA PHE A 41 2.72 -9.20 23.66
C PHE A 41 3.53 -9.21 24.97
N GLN A 42 4.46 -8.28 25.15
CA GLN A 42 5.25 -8.18 26.39
C GLN A 42 4.37 -7.83 27.61
N PHE A 43 3.41 -6.93 27.44
CA PHE A 43 2.46 -6.55 28.51
C PHE A 43 1.59 -7.74 28.95
N ASN A 44 1.07 -8.52 28.00
CA ASN A 44 0.29 -9.72 28.30
C ASN A 44 1.13 -10.80 29.00
N GLY A 45 2.39 -10.98 28.59
CA GLY A 45 3.30 -11.92 29.26
C GLY A 45 3.62 -11.53 30.71
N LYS A 46 3.81 -10.24 30.99
CA LYS A 46 4.11 -9.74 32.35
C LYS A 46 2.89 -9.67 33.27
N SER A 47 1.72 -9.31 32.75
CA SER A 47 0.48 -9.22 33.53
C SER A 47 -0.05 -10.56 34.02
N GLN A 48 0.29 -11.68 33.37
CA GLN A 48 0.03 -13.02 33.91
C GLN A 48 0.84 -13.32 35.19
N THR A 49 1.95 -12.62 35.41
CA THR A 49 2.85 -12.83 36.56
C THR A 49 2.52 -11.94 37.76
N LEU A 50 1.78 -10.84 37.58
CA LEU A 50 1.49 -9.86 38.62
C LEU A 50 -0.04 -9.70 38.80
N SER A 51 -0.65 -10.62 39.53
CA SER A 51 -2.08 -10.57 39.88
C SER A 51 -2.28 -9.76 41.15
N GLU A 52 -2.61 -8.47 41.03
CA GLU A 52 -3.31 -7.74 42.08
C GLU A 52 -4.06 -6.53 41.47
N ILE A 53 -5.33 -6.35 41.87
CA ILE A 53 -6.33 -5.34 41.44
C ILE A 53 -7.23 -5.76 40.25
N GLY A 54 -8.19 -6.65 40.52
CA GLY A 54 -8.98 -7.43 39.56
C GLY A 54 -10.07 -6.75 38.70
N GLU A 55 -10.16 -5.42 38.59
CA GLU A 55 -11.19 -4.77 37.75
C GLU A 55 -10.61 -3.80 36.71
N LYS A 56 -9.76 -2.84 37.11
CA LYS A 56 -9.03 -1.96 36.16
C LYS A 56 -8.11 -2.75 35.23
N VAL A 57 -7.54 -3.85 35.73
CA VAL A 57 -6.70 -4.76 34.94
C VAL A 57 -7.51 -5.44 33.83
N ASN A 58 -8.79 -5.75 34.04
CA ASN A 58 -9.62 -6.40 33.03
C ASN A 58 -9.97 -5.47 31.86
N ILE A 59 -10.34 -4.21 32.14
CA ILE A 59 -10.63 -3.23 31.08
C ILE A 59 -9.37 -2.88 30.30
N SER A 60 -8.25 -2.62 30.99
CA SER A 60 -6.97 -2.32 30.35
C SER A 60 -6.48 -3.48 29.47
N ARG A 61 -6.58 -4.72 29.97
CA ARG A 61 -6.20 -5.92 29.21
C ARG A 61 -7.11 -6.15 28.02
N SER A 62 -8.43 -5.97 28.18
CA SER A 62 -9.39 -6.09 27.08
C SER A 62 -9.09 -5.11 25.96
N LEU A 63 -8.84 -3.84 26.29
CA LEU A 63 -8.45 -2.81 25.34
C LEU A 63 -7.13 -3.14 24.63
N VAL A 64 -6.11 -3.58 25.38
CA VAL A 64 -4.81 -3.96 24.80
C VAL A 64 -4.97 -5.11 23.81
N LEU A 65 -5.73 -6.15 24.19
CA LEU A 65 -5.99 -7.32 23.33
C LEU A 65 -6.83 -6.96 22.11
N SER A 66 -7.89 -6.16 22.26
CA SER A 66 -8.71 -5.73 21.11
C SER A 66 -7.90 -4.91 20.11
N THR A 67 -7.09 -3.97 20.60
CA THR A 67 -6.24 -3.14 19.74
C THR A 67 -5.10 -3.96 19.13
N MET A 68 -4.58 -4.97 19.84
CA MET A 68 -3.58 -5.90 19.29
C MET A 68 -4.18 -6.71 18.12
N SER A 69 -5.38 -7.28 18.30
CA SER A 69 -6.10 -7.99 17.24
C SER A 69 -6.37 -7.10 16.04
N PHE A 70 -6.81 -5.86 16.26
CA PHE A 70 -6.99 -4.88 15.19
C PHE A 70 -5.68 -4.58 14.46
N SER A 71 -4.59 -4.33 15.20
CA SER A 71 -3.27 -4.04 14.63
C SER A 71 -2.73 -5.20 13.80
N LEU A 72 -2.95 -6.46 14.23
CA LEU A 72 -2.55 -7.63 13.45
C LEU A 72 -3.28 -7.70 12.10
N ILE A 73 -4.59 -7.42 12.09
CA ILE A 73 -5.38 -7.36 10.85
C ILE A 73 -4.88 -6.24 9.94
N GLN A 74 -4.59 -5.05 10.52
CA GLN A 74 -4.05 -3.93 9.77
C GLN A 74 -2.69 -4.25 9.14
N VAL A 75 -1.74 -4.79 9.89
CA VAL A 75 -0.41 -5.18 9.39
C VAL A 75 -0.51 -6.14 8.20
N LEU A 76 -1.38 -7.16 8.28
CA LEU A 76 -1.54 -8.14 7.19
C LEU A 76 -1.96 -7.47 5.88
N TRP A 77 -2.97 -6.60 5.92
CA TRP A 77 -3.44 -5.88 4.74
C TRP A 77 -2.45 -4.80 4.29
N GLN A 78 -1.89 -4.04 5.24
CA GLN A 78 -1.01 -2.92 4.97
C GLN A 78 0.31 -3.34 4.33
N VAL A 79 0.85 -4.51 4.67
CA VAL A 79 2.03 -5.06 3.99
C VAL A 79 1.73 -5.31 2.50
N ILE A 80 0.59 -5.91 2.17
CA ILE A 80 0.16 -6.11 0.77
C ILE A 80 0.00 -4.77 0.05
N PHE A 81 -0.60 -3.79 0.72
CA PHE A 81 -0.82 -2.46 0.17
C PHE A 81 0.49 -1.69 -0.09
N ILE A 82 1.46 -1.78 0.81
CA ILE A 82 2.79 -1.20 0.62
C ILE A 82 3.53 -1.92 -0.52
N MET A 83 3.49 -3.25 -0.57
CA MET A 83 4.10 -4.01 -1.68
C MET A 83 3.52 -3.60 -3.04
N TRP A 84 2.21 -3.36 -3.12
CA TRP A 84 1.55 -2.83 -4.31
C TRP A 84 2.15 -1.49 -4.74
N HIS A 85 2.28 -0.53 -3.83
CA HIS A 85 2.84 0.76 -4.18
C HIS A 85 4.35 0.73 -4.47
N VAL A 86 5.11 -0.16 -3.82
CA VAL A 86 6.51 -0.42 -4.18
C VAL A 86 6.60 -0.96 -5.60
N HIS A 87 5.73 -1.91 -5.98
CA HIS A 87 5.64 -2.39 -7.36
C HIS A 87 5.34 -1.24 -8.33
N CYS A 88 4.31 -0.43 -8.06
CA CYS A 88 3.99 0.76 -8.85
C CYS A 88 5.19 1.71 -9.03
N ALA A 89 5.89 2.03 -7.94
CA ALA A 89 7.09 2.88 -7.98
C ALA A 89 8.24 2.24 -8.77
N CYS A 90 8.46 0.93 -8.61
CA CYS A 90 9.48 0.17 -9.33
C CYS A 90 9.22 0.10 -10.84
N PHE A 91 7.96 0.12 -11.27
CA PHE A 91 7.58 0.06 -12.69
C PHE A 91 7.11 1.40 -13.26
N ASN A 92 7.19 2.48 -12.47
CA ASN A 92 6.74 3.83 -12.86
C ASN A 92 5.32 3.85 -13.42
N ILE A 93 4.40 3.18 -12.72
CA ILE A 93 2.99 3.06 -13.11
C ILE A 93 2.09 3.38 -11.92
N LYS A 94 1.08 4.22 -12.14
CA LYS A 94 0.10 4.58 -11.11
C LYS A 94 -0.95 3.49 -10.97
N THR A 95 -1.60 3.44 -9.81
CA THR A 95 -2.71 2.55 -9.51
C THR A 95 -3.85 2.76 -10.51
N ASP A 96 -4.23 4.01 -10.77
CA ASP A 96 -5.23 4.34 -11.77
C ASP A 96 -4.82 3.88 -13.19
N GLU A 97 -3.59 4.14 -13.60
CA GLU A 97 -3.04 3.71 -14.90
C GLU A 97 -3.08 2.19 -15.05
N TRP A 98 -2.71 1.44 -14.02
CA TRP A 98 -2.76 -0.02 -14.04
C TRP A 98 -4.20 -0.56 -14.12
N ILE A 99 -5.10 -0.06 -13.28
CA ILE A 99 -6.49 -0.54 -13.23
C ILE A 99 -7.24 -0.15 -14.51
N ASN A 100 -7.01 1.08 -14.98
CA ASN A 100 -7.72 1.67 -16.11
C ASN A 100 -6.91 1.65 -17.41
N TRP A 101 -5.91 0.79 -17.56
CA TRP A 101 -5.00 0.78 -18.72
C TRP A 101 -5.70 0.76 -20.09
N ARG A 102 -6.89 0.15 -20.18
CA ARG A 102 -7.72 0.12 -21.41
C ARG A 102 -8.30 1.49 -21.81
N LYS A 103 -8.29 2.47 -20.90
CA LYS A 103 -8.67 3.87 -21.19
C LYS A 103 -7.53 4.66 -21.79
N TYR A 104 -6.29 4.21 -21.61
CA TYR A 104 -5.07 4.90 -21.99
C TYR A 104 -4.45 4.27 -23.25
N PRO A 105 -4.50 4.92 -24.42
CA PRO A 105 -3.98 4.36 -25.68
C PRO A 105 -2.50 3.99 -25.62
N GLU A 106 -1.70 4.71 -24.85
CA GLU A 106 -0.26 4.49 -24.69
C GLU A 106 0.08 3.16 -23.99
N PHE A 107 -0.86 2.58 -23.25
CA PHE A 107 -0.71 1.26 -22.64
C PHE A 107 -1.20 0.11 -23.56
N GLN A 108 -1.61 0.41 -24.80
CA GLN A 108 -2.25 -0.55 -25.70
C GLN A 108 -1.40 -0.81 -26.94
N ILE A 109 -1.05 -2.09 -27.16
CA ILE A 109 -0.53 -2.57 -28.44
C ILE A 109 -1.64 -3.35 -29.14
N LYS A 110 -2.00 -2.90 -30.35
CA LYS A 110 -2.92 -3.63 -31.24
C LYS A 110 -2.15 -4.74 -31.94
N ILE A 111 -2.55 -5.99 -31.70
CA ILE A 111 -2.01 -7.14 -32.41
C ILE A 111 -2.84 -7.31 -33.68
N ILE A 112 -2.20 -7.20 -34.84
CA ILE A 112 -2.83 -7.48 -36.13
C ILE A 112 -3.14 -8.99 -36.17
N PRO A 113 -4.40 -9.39 -36.39
CA PRO A 113 -4.73 -10.80 -36.43
C PRO A 113 -4.00 -11.51 -37.58
N GLN A 114 -3.47 -12.70 -37.33
CA GLN A 114 -3.01 -13.58 -38.40
C GLN A 114 -4.21 -14.01 -39.25
N ALA A 115 -3.97 -14.28 -40.54
CA ALA A 115 -5.00 -14.63 -41.52
C ALA A 115 -5.94 -15.72 -40.98
N GLY A 116 -7.18 -15.34 -40.66
CA GLY A 116 -8.21 -16.22 -40.10
C GLY A 116 -8.80 -15.78 -38.76
N GLN A 117 -8.20 -14.82 -38.04
CA GLN A 117 -8.77 -14.26 -36.81
C GLN A 117 -9.52 -12.95 -37.07
N HIS A 118 -10.78 -12.88 -36.64
CA HIS A 118 -11.67 -11.73 -36.85
C HIS A 118 -11.52 -10.61 -35.81
N GLU A 119 -10.72 -10.82 -34.75
CA GLU A 119 -10.59 -9.87 -33.64
C GLU A 119 -9.17 -9.30 -33.51
N THR A 120 -9.09 -7.98 -33.40
CA THR A 120 -7.86 -7.27 -33.04
C THR A 120 -7.65 -7.41 -31.53
N ALA A 121 -6.71 -8.25 -31.11
CA ALA A 121 -6.37 -8.40 -29.70
C ALA A 121 -5.57 -7.19 -29.22
N THR A 122 -5.92 -6.65 -28.04
CA THR A 122 -5.15 -5.59 -27.37
C THR A 122 -4.30 -6.19 -26.25
N ARG A 123 -3.01 -5.84 -26.24
CA ARG A 123 -2.06 -6.27 -25.21
C ARG A 123 -1.57 -5.07 -24.41
N PHE A 124 -1.41 -5.26 -23.11
CA PHE A 124 -0.83 -4.28 -22.22
C PHE A 124 0.68 -4.08 -22.48
N ILE A 125 1.11 -2.83 -22.55
CA ILE A 125 2.51 -2.40 -22.48
C ILE A 125 2.62 -1.30 -21.42
N ASN A 126 3.71 -1.27 -20.66
CA ASN A 126 4.03 -0.14 -19.79
C ASN A 126 5.10 0.75 -20.47
N PRO A 127 4.72 1.87 -21.10
CA PRO A 127 5.66 2.76 -21.79
C PRO A 127 6.52 3.59 -20.82
N TYR A 128 6.15 3.66 -19.54
CA TYR A 128 6.80 4.50 -18.54
C TYR A 128 7.93 3.80 -17.78
N ASN A 129 8.02 2.48 -17.90
CA ASN A 129 9.07 1.70 -17.26
C ASN A 129 10.44 1.92 -17.91
N LYS A 130 11.37 2.55 -17.19
CA LYS A 130 12.76 2.83 -17.63
C LYS A 130 13.82 2.05 -16.84
N GLY A 131 13.39 1.00 -16.14
CA GLY A 131 14.21 0.22 -15.21
C GLY A 131 14.11 0.72 -13.76
N VAL A 132 14.18 -0.23 -12.81
CA VAL A 132 13.86 -0.02 -11.38
C VAL A 132 14.59 1.18 -10.78
N LEU A 133 15.92 1.28 -10.95
CA LEU A 133 16.70 2.38 -10.37
C LEU A 133 16.27 3.75 -10.89
N ARG A 134 16.01 3.87 -12.19
CA ARG A 134 15.60 5.14 -12.80
C ARG A 134 14.17 5.50 -12.40
N ASN A 135 13.28 4.51 -12.36
CA ASN A 135 11.90 4.69 -11.92
C ASN A 135 11.82 5.16 -10.46
N LEU A 136 12.57 4.52 -9.56
CA LEU A 136 12.64 4.93 -8.15
C LEU A 136 13.24 6.33 -7.98
N LYS A 137 14.28 6.67 -8.76
CA LYS A 137 14.83 8.03 -8.77
C LYS A 137 13.77 9.05 -9.21
N GLU A 138 13.05 8.79 -10.31
CA GLU A 138 11.97 9.65 -10.80
C GLU A 138 10.86 9.78 -9.75
N PHE A 139 10.47 8.68 -9.09
CA PHE A 139 9.47 8.67 -8.02
C PHE A 139 9.87 9.55 -6.82
N LEU A 140 11.11 9.41 -6.33
CA LEU A 140 11.59 10.15 -5.15
C LEU A 140 11.91 11.62 -5.44
N THR A 141 12.24 11.95 -6.69
CA THR A 141 12.58 13.32 -7.12
C THR A 141 11.44 14.04 -7.82
N ALA A 142 10.28 13.38 -7.96
CA ALA A 142 9.08 13.98 -8.52
C ALA A 142 8.73 15.24 -7.71
N LYS A 143 8.93 16.40 -8.33
CA LYS A 143 8.50 17.69 -7.76
C LYS A 143 7.01 17.85 -8.01
N GLY A 144 6.32 18.36 -6.98
CA GLY A 144 4.94 18.82 -7.09
C GLY A 144 4.80 20.19 -7.71
#